data_AF-A0A514ZBH8-F1
#
_entry.id   AF-A0A514ZBH8-F1
#
_cell.length_a   1.000
_cell.length_b   1.000
_cell.length_c   1.000
_cell.angle_alpha   90.00
_cell.angle_beta   90.00
_cell.angle_gamma   90.00
#
_symmetry.space_group_name_H-M   'P 1'
#
loop_
_entity.id
_entity.type
_entity.pdbx_description
1 polymer ?
#
loop_
_entity_poly.entity_id
_entity_poly.type
_entity_poly.pdbx_seq_one_letter_code
_entity_poly.pdbx_strand_id
1 'polypeptide(L)'
;MSKAQRDYADQLRQYMNSRLNLPEAQSLRMKIDALSTYHYLPESEIYREYIKKARHYPVAQRLKWIKQYVKEYDLLLHQGFSPKVEE
;
A
#
# COMPACT_ATOMS: atom_id res chain seq x y z
N MET A 1 0.13 -23.65 -14.95
CA MET A 1 1.30 -22.97 -14.33
C MET A 1 2.42 -23.97 -14.13
N SER A 2 3.61 -23.66 -14.66
CA SER A 2 4.84 -24.44 -14.46
C SER A 2 5.38 -24.30 -13.03
N LYS A 3 6.29 -25.19 -12.62
CA LYS A 3 6.98 -25.13 -11.32
C LYS A 3 7.66 -23.76 -11.11
N ALA A 4 8.45 -23.32 -12.09
CA ALA A 4 9.12 -22.03 -12.07
C ALA A 4 8.17 -20.83 -11.90
N GLN A 5 6.96 -20.87 -12.48
CA GLN A 5 5.96 -19.82 -12.30
C GLN A 5 5.41 -19.77 -10.87
N ARG A 6 5.24 -20.93 -10.22
CA ARG A 6 4.79 -21.00 -8.82
C ARG A 6 5.87 -20.50 -7.87
N ASP A 7 7.10 -20.94 -8.07
CA ASP A 7 8.25 -20.55 -7.25
C ASP A 7 8.49 -19.04 -7.33
N TYR A 8 8.38 -18.45 -8.53
CA TYR A 8 8.44 -16.99 -8.70
C TYR A 8 7.33 -16.27 -7.92
N ALA A 9 6.09 -16.74 -8.03
CA ALA A 9 4.94 -16.13 -7.36
C ALA A 9 5.07 -16.20 -5.83
N ASP A 10 5.55 -17.31 -5.30
CA ASP A 10 5.78 -17.50 -3.87
C ASP A 10 6.90 -16.58 -3.35
N GLN A 11 8.01 -16.48 -4.10
CA GLN A 11 9.09 -15.55 -3.77
C GLN A 11 8.62 -14.09 -3.79
N LEU A 12 7.84 -13.71 -4.79
CA LEU A 12 7.26 -12.36 -4.88
C LEU A 12 6.32 -12.09 -3.70
N ARG A 13 5.48 -13.05 -3.34
CA ARG A 13 4.57 -12.92 -2.19
C ARG A 13 5.33 -12.75 -0.88
N GLN A 14 6.35 -13.57 -0.63
CA GLN A 14 7.19 -13.47 0.55
C GLN A 14 7.91 -12.11 0.61
N TYR A 15 8.44 -11.66 -0.53
CA TYR A 15 9.08 -10.37 -0.65
C TYR A 15 8.12 -9.23 -0.30
N MET A 16 6.96 -9.15 -0.95
CA MET A 16 5.95 -8.13 -0.67
C MET A 16 5.52 -8.14 0.81
N ASN A 17 5.31 -9.32 1.39
CA ASN A 17 4.95 -9.48 2.81
C ASN A 17 5.99 -8.87 3.76
N SER A 18 7.29 -9.02 3.45
CA SER A 18 8.36 -8.43 4.26
C SER A 18 8.33 -6.89 4.27
N ARG A 19 7.73 -6.28 3.25
CA ARG A 19 7.65 -4.82 3.09
C ARG A 19 6.39 -4.20 3.67
N LEU A 20 5.37 -5.00 3.97
CA LEU A 20 4.11 -4.51 4.55
C LEU A 20 4.33 -3.77 5.89
N ASN A 21 5.36 -4.12 6.64
CA ASN A 21 5.67 -3.52 7.94
C ASN A 21 6.59 -2.29 7.85
N LEU A 22 7.02 -1.88 6.65
CA LEU A 22 7.81 -0.67 6.49
C LEU A 22 6.99 0.57 6.91
N PRO A 23 7.59 1.54 7.61
CA PRO A 23 6.90 2.77 8.02
C PRO A 23 6.23 3.50 6.85
N GLU A 24 6.89 3.52 5.69
CA GLU A 24 6.39 4.14 4.46
C GLU A 24 5.16 3.41 3.92
N ALA A 25 5.17 2.06 3.95
CA ALA A 25 4.06 1.23 3.51
C ALA A 25 2.84 1.44 4.42
N GLN A 26 3.06 1.47 5.73
CA GLN A 26 2.01 1.75 6.72
C GLN A 26 1.44 3.16 6.54
N SER A 27 2.30 4.16 6.31
CA SER A 27 1.89 5.54 6.05
C SER A 27 1.01 5.67 4.80
N LEU A 28 1.40 5.03 3.70
CA LEU A 28 0.62 5.02 2.45
C LEU A 28 -0.73 4.33 2.65
N ARG A 29 -0.76 3.19 3.34
CA ARG A 29 -2.01 2.48 3.64
C ARG A 29 -2.96 3.33 4.48
N MET A 30 -2.49 3.97 5.54
CA MET A 30 -3.30 4.89 6.35
C MET A 30 -3.88 6.05 5.52
N LYS A 31 -3.10 6.63 4.60
CA LYS A 31 -3.57 7.70 3.72
C LYS A 31 -4.66 7.22 2.76
N ILE A 32 -4.49 6.04 2.15
CA ILE A 32 -5.49 5.42 1.27
C ILE A 32 -6.78 5.17 2.04
N ASP A 33 -6.67 4.56 3.23
CA ASP A 33 -7.83 4.24 4.05
C ASP A 33 -8.56 5.51 4.52
N ALA A 34 -7.82 6.56 4.93
CA ALA A 34 -8.39 7.84 5.34
C ALA A 34 -9.13 8.57 4.20
N LEU A 35 -8.67 8.41 2.95
CA LEU A 35 -9.35 8.95 1.77
C LEU A 35 -10.58 8.14 1.37
N SER A 36 -10.60 6.84 1.71
CA SER A 36 -11.64 5.88 1.34
C SER A 36 -12.75 5.76 2.37
N THR A 37 -12.46 6.00 3.65
CA THR A 37 -13.35 5.68 4.77
C THR A 37 -13.87 6.94 5.44
N TYR A 38 -15.20 7.02 5.62
CA TYR A 38 -15.84 8.05 6.45
C TYR A 38 -16.14 7.60 7.89
N HIS A 39 -16.04 6.30 8.18
CA HIS A 39 -16.70 5.67 9.32
C HIS A 39 -15.78 5.07 10.40
N TYR A 40 -14.47 4.97 10.17
CA TYR A 40 -13.53 4.48 11.17
C TYR A 40 -12.68 5.65 11.71
N LEU A 41 -12.80 5.95 13.00
CA LEU A 41 -11.94 6.89 13.72
C LEU A 41 -10.94 6.08 14.54
N PRO A 42 -9.75 5.77 14.01
CA PRO A 42 -8.71 5.09 14.77
C PRO A 42 -8.26 5.93 15.96
N GLU A 43 -7.68 5.25 16.95
CA GLU A 43 -7.11 5.88 18.15
C GLU A 43 -5.86 6.72 17.84
N SER A 44 -5.17 6.40 16.73
CA SER A 44 -3.99 7.13 16.27
C SER A 44 -4.30 8.58 15.88
N GLU A 45 -3.63 9.53 16.53
CA GLU A 45 -3.74 10.96 16.26
C GLU A 45 -3.33 11.31 14.82
N ILE A 46 -2.24 10.71 14.34
CA ILE A 46 -1.74 10.87 12.97
C ILE A 46 -2.82 10.47 11.95
N TYR A 47 -3.51 9.36 12.21
CA TYR A 47 -4.56 8.88 11.32
C TYR A 47 -5.78 9.81 11.35
N ARG A 48 -6.16 10.33 12.53
CA ARG A 48 -7.24 11.33 12.65
C ARG A 48 -6.94 12.60 11.84
N GLU A 49 -5.69 13.05 11.79
CA GLU A 49 -5.29 14.17 10.94
C GLU A 49 -5.48 13.87 9.44
N TYR A 50 -5.11 12.67 8.99
CA TYR A 50 -5.33 12.27 7.61
C TYR A 50 -6.83 12.26 7.25
N ILE A 51 -7.70 11.76 8.14
CA ILE A 51 -9.15 11.80 7.94
C ILE A 51 -9.66 13.24 7.87
N LYS A 52 -9.22 14.11 8.79
CA LYS A 52 -9.60 15.53 8.78
C LYS A 52 -9.24 16.18 7.45
N LYS A 53 -8.00 16.00 6.98
CA LYS A 53 -7.54 16.50 5.67
C LYS A 53 -8.37 15.90 4.52
N ALA A 54 -8.62 14.60 4.54
CA ALA A 54 -9.37 13.90 3.51
C ALA A 54 -10.82 14.41 3.37
N ARG A 55 -11.48 14.76 4.48
CA ARG A 55 -12.85 15.32 4.48
C ARG A 55 -12.98 16.65 3.75
N HIS A 56 -11.90 17.42 3.65
CA HIS A 56 -11.91 18.70 2.93
C HIS A 56 -11.78 18.55 1.41
N TYR A 57 -11.44 17.36 0.90
CA TYR A 57 -11.28 17.14 -0.53
C TYR A 57 -12.61 16.75 -1.21
N PRO A 58 -12.94 17.34 -2.38
CA PRO A 58 -13.98 16.83 -3.26
C PRO A 58 -13.71 15.37 -3.66
N VAL A 59 -14.76 14.61 -3.99
CA VAL A 59 -14.67 13.18 -4.33
C VAL A 59 -13.64 12.93 -5.45
N ALA A 60 -13.67 13.72 -6.52
CA ALA A 60 -12.73 13.59 -7.63
C ALA A 60 -11.26 13.76 -7.20
N GLN A 61 -10.99 14.68 -6.28
CA GLN A 61 -9.65 14.91 -5.76
C GLN A 61 -9.20 13.76 -4.86
N ARG A 62 -10.10 13.19 -4.04
CA ARG A 62 -9.79 12.00 -3.24
C ARG A 62 -9.43 10.80 -4.11
N LEU A 63 -10.20 10.55 -5.17
CA LEU A 63 -9.90 9.47 -6.12
C LEU A 63 -8.54 9.66 -6.80
N LYS A 64 -8.15 10.91 -7.11
CA LYS A 64 -6.82 11.22 -7.65
C LYS A 64 -5.73 10.84 -6.65
N TRP A 65 -5.87 11.22 -5.38
CA TRP A 65 -4.91 10.88 -4.34
C TRP A 65 -4.83 9.38 -4.06
N ILE A 66 -5.98 8.69 -4.00
CA ILE A 66 -6.01 7.23 -3.83
C ILE A 66 -5.22 6.55 -4.95
N LYS A 67 -5.48 6.91 -6.21
CA LYS A 67 -4.74 6.34 -7.36
C LYS A 67 -3.23 6.59 -7.25
N GLN A 68 -2.83 7.78 -6.81
CA GLN A 68 -1.42 8.10 -6.61
C GLN A 68 -0.79 7.26 -5.49
N TYR A 69 -1.42 7.20 -4.32
CA TYR A 69 -0.86 6.46 -3.17
C TYR A 69 -0.86 4.95 -3.40
N VAL A 70 -1.84 4.40 -4.11
CA VAL A 70 -1.82 2.99 -4.53
C VAL A 70 -0.62 2.73 -5.43
N LYS A 71 -0.35 3.60 -6.41
CA LYS A 71 0.83 3.46 -7.29
C LYS A 71 2.15 3.53 -6.49
N GLU A 72 2.26 4.46 -5.55
CA GLU A 72 3.44 4.58 -4.68
C GLU A 72 3.60 3.35 -3.79
N TYR A 73 2.49 2.81 -3.27
CA TYR A 73 2.47 1.61 -2.44
C TYR A 73 2.89 0.38 -3.23
N ASP A 74 2.34 0.18 -4.43
CA ASP A 74 2.71 -0.93 -5.30
C ASP A 74 4.19 -0.86 -5.69
N LEU A 75 4.68 0.33 -6.05
CA LEU A 75 6.10 0.53 -6.35
C LEU A 75 6.96 0.14 -5.13
N LEU A 76 6.60 0.63 -3.94
CA LEU A 76 7.30 0.31 -2.71
C LEU A 76 7.30 -1.20 -2.42
N LEU A 77 6.21 -1.92 -2.69
CA LEU A 77 6.15 -3.36 -2.45
C LEU A 77 7.01 -4.17 -3.43
N HIS A 78 7.22 -3.68 -4.65
CA HIS A 78 7.94 -4.40 -5.71
C HIS A 78 9.40 -3.96 -5.90
N GLN A 79 9.80 -2.79 -5.38
CA GLN A 79 11.08 -2.16 -5.69
C GLN A 79 12.31 -2.98 -5.25
N GLY A 80 13.06 -3.56 -6.18
CA GLY A 80 14.26 -4.33 -5.82
C GLY A 80 13.95 -5.78 -5.47
N PHE A 81 12.78 -6.27 -5.88
CA PHE A 81 12.55 -7.70 -5.97
C PHE A 81 13.45 -8.30 -7.05
N SER A 82 14.24 -9.31 -6.67
CA SER A 82 15.01 -10.13 -7.60
C SER A 82 14.77 -11.59 -7.23
N PRO A 83 14.16 -12.40 -8.11
CA PRO A 83 13.91 -13.81 -7.82
C PRO A 83 15.23 -14.58 -7.76
N LYS A 84 15.35 -15.49 -6.80
CA LYS A 84 16.40 -16.51 -6.79
C LYS A 84 16.10 -17.49 -7.91
N VAL A 85 16.98 -17.53 -8.91
CA VAL A 85 16.99 -18.56 -9.94
C VAL A 85 17.86 -19.69 -9.38
N GLU A 86 17.26 -20.83 -9.07
CA GLU A 86 18.03 -22.06 -8.86
C GLU A 86 18.53 -22.51 -10.25
N GLU A 87 19.85 -22.46 -10.46
CA GLU A 87 20.52 -23.08 -11.62
C GLU A 87 20.49 -24.61 -11.55
#